data_AF-A0A4Q4RRL0-F1
#
_entry.id   AF-A0A4Q4RRL0-F1
#
_cell.length_a   1.000
_cell.length_b   1.000
_cell.length_c   1.000
_cell.angle_alpha   90.00
_cell.angle_beta   90.00
_cell.angle_gamma   90.00
#
_symmetry.space_group_name_H-M   'P 1'
#
loop_
_entity.id
_entity.type
_entity.pdbx_description
1 polymer ?
#
loop_
_entity_poly.entity_id
_entity_poly.type
_entity_poly.pdbx_seq_one_letter_code
_entity_poly.pdbx_strand_id
1 'polypeptide(L)'
;MIPNFASAVASGPYSESWVTHFLHRHSNQIISQWVTDMNSNLHNAESVYKHRVYFDIFRQKIAEYGIEPAHTYNMDEKVFTVRVLLNRTLELLQREQNYRSLHATALIAPPAAS
;
A
#
# COMPACT_ATOMS: atom_id res chain seq x y z
N MET A 1 13.66 6.80 6.03
CA MET A 1 12.49 6.03 5.54
C MET A 1 12.72 4.52 5.59
N ILE A 2 13.75 3.97 4.92
CA ILE A 2 13.99 2.51 4.87
C ILE A 2 14.12 1.83 6.25
N PRO A 3 14.86 2.35 7.24
CA PRO A 3 14.95 1.69 8.55
C PRO A 3 13.59 1.62 9.28
N ASN A 4 12.78 2.69 9.20
CA ASN A 4 11.45 2.73 9.80
C ASN A 4 10.50 1.74 9.11
N PHE A 5 10.56 1.65 7.77
CA PHE A 5 9.78 0.71 6.99
C PHE A 5 10.15 -0.75 7.30
N ALA A 6 11.45 -1.07 7.30
CA ALA A 6 11.94 -2.40 7.68
C ALA A 6 11.53 -2.76 9.10
N SER A 7 11.60 -1.79 10.03
CA SER A 7 11.21 -2.00 11.42
C SER A 7 9.72 -2.26 11.59
N ALA A 8 8.87 -1.61 10.78
CA ALA A 8 7.43 -1.85 10.76
C ALA A 8 7.08 -3.24 10.21
N VAL A 9 7.81 -3.72 9.19
CA VAL A 9 7.57 -5.03 8.58
C VAL A 9 8.08 -6.17 9.45
N ALA A 10 9.25 -6.02 10.08
CA ALA A 10 9.88 -7.08 10.87
C ALA A 10 9.62 -6.96 12.38
N SER A 11 8.82 -5.98 12.83
CA SER A 11 8.49 -5.75 14.24
C SER A 11 9.72 -5.62 15.16
N GLY A 12 10.79 -4.95 14.69
CA GLY A 12 12.02 -4.75 15.46
C GLY A 12 12.89 -3.63 14.89
N PRO A 13 13.67 -2.89 15.72
CA PRO A 13 14.44 -1.73 15.25
C PRO A 13 15.65 -2.15 14.43
N TYR A 14 15.82 -1.55 13.25
CA TYR A 14 17.02 -1.69 12.43
C TYR A 14 17.92 -0.46 12.53
N SER A 15 19.23 -0.70 12.64
CA SER A 15 20.24 0.36 12.63
C SER A 15 20.50 0.88 11.23
N GLU A 16 21.04 2.10 11.13
CA GLU A 16 21.49 2.65 9.85
C GLU A 16 22.57 1.77 9.20
N SER A 17 23.45 1.16 10.01
CA SER A 17 24.47 0.22 9.51
C SER A 17 23.85 -0.99 8.83
N TRP A 18 22.74 -1.52 9.34
CA TRP A 18 22.02 -2.61 8.68
C TRP A 18 21.46 -2.17 7.32
N VAL A 19 20.93 -0.95 7.23
CA VAL A 19 20.43 -0.39 5.95
C VAL A 19 21.55 -0.26 4.93
N THR A 20 22.72 0.23 5.34
CA THR A 20 23.89 0.31 4.46
C THR A 20 24.31 -1.07 3.94
N HIS A 21 24.39 -2.07 4.82
CA HIS A 21 24.75 -3.43 4.42
C HIS A 21 23.68 -4.08 3.51
N PHE A 22 22.40 -3.82 3.78
CA PHE A 22 21.28 -4.32 2.99
C PHE A 22 21.32 -3.75 1.56
N LEU A 23 21.45 -2.42 1.44
CA LEU A 23 21.54 -1.75 0.14
C LEU A 23 22.78 -2.19 -0.63
N HIS A 24 23.93 -2.37 0.04
CA HIS A 24 25.14 -2.85 -0.59
C HIS A 24 24.99 -4.30 -1.10
N ARG A 25 24.43 -5.20 -0.27
CA ARG A 25 24.24 -6.62 -0.59
C ARG A 25 23.26 -6.85 -1.74
N HIS A 26 22.23 -6.02 -1.84
CA HIS A 26 21.19 -6.13 -2.86
C HIS A 26 21.30 -5.03 -3.94
N SER A 27 22.47 -4.40 -4.08
CA SER A 27 22.68 -3.26 -4.98
C SER A 27 22.39 -3.54 -6.46
N ASN A 28 22.52 -4.80 -6.88
CA ASN A 28 22.19 -5.29 -8.22
C ASN A 28 20.69 -5.61 -8.43
N GLN A 29 19.94 -5.83 -7.35
CA GLN A 29 18.51 -6.15 -7.36
C GLN A 29 17.66 -4.91 -7.08
N ILE A 30 18.15 -4.06 -6.17
CA ILE A 30 17.62 -2.74 -5.85
C ILE A 30 18.33 -1.76 -6.78
N ILE A 31 17.92 -1.75 -8.04
CA ILE A 31 18.38 -0.72 -8.97
C ILE A 31 17.83 0.60 -8.44
N SER A 32 18.70 1.51 -8.01
CA SER A 32 18.35 2.88 -7.61
C SER A 32 17.87 3.74 -8.79
N GLN A 33 17.34 3.12 -9.85
CA GLN A 33 16.86 3.77 -11.07
C GLN A 33 15.71 4.74 -10.79
N TRP A 34 14.99 4.53 -9.68
CA TRP A 34 13.93 5.42 -9.24
C TRP A 34 14.43 6.69 -8.53
N VAL A 35 15.72 6.78 -8.15
CA VAL A 35 16.21 7.84 -7.26
C VAL A 35 16.99 8.94 -7.99
N THR A 36 17.60 8.68 -9.15
CA THR A 36 18.46 9.70 -9.78
C THR A 36 17.75 10.43 -10.91
N ASP A 37 17.25 9.70 -11.91
CA ASP A 37 16.66 10.31 -13.10
C ASP A 37 15.20 10.72 -12.87
N MET A 38 14.45 9.91 -12.13
CA MET A 38 13.08 10.27 -11.80
C MET A 38 13.04 11.40 -10.79
N ASN A 39 13.93 11.43 -9.79
CA ASN A 39 14.01 12.52 -8.81
C ASN A 39 14.49 13.83 -9.43
N SER A 40 15.43 13.82 -10.37
CA SER A 40 15.88 15.03 -11.08
C SER A 40 14.83 15.54 -12.07
N ASN A 41 14.15 14.65 -12.79
CA ASN A 41 13.00 15.01 -13.62
C ASN A 41 11.81 15.48 -12.78
N LEU A 42 11.58 14.89 -11.60
CA LEU A 42 10.60 15.34 -10.63
C LEU A 42 10.99 16.73 -10.14
N HIS A 43 12.24 16.96 -9.73
CA HIS A 43 12.71 18.27 -9.26
C HIS A 43 12.59 19.37 -10.33
N ASN A 44 12.79 19.03 -11.61
CA ASN A 44 12.61 19.93 -12.74
C ASN A 44 11.13 20.10 -13.16
N ALA A 45 10.31 19.06 -13.03
CA ALA A 45 8.89 19.08 -13.38
C ALA A 45 8.01 19.71 -12.29
N GLU A 46 8.43 19.58 -11.03
CA GLU A 46 7.85 20.16 -9.83
C GLU A 46 8.31 21.62 -9.67
N SER A 47 7.84 22.49 -10.55
CA SER A 47 7.94 23.91 -10.24
C SER A 47 7.06 24.20 -9.02
N VAL A 48 7.59 24.96 -8.08
CA VAL A 48 6.84 25.49 -6.91
C VAL A 48 5.52 26.14 -7.37
N TYR A 49 5.54 26.76 -8.55
CA TYR A 49 4.38 27.32 -9.20
C TYR A 49 3.28 26.28 -9.50
N LYS A 50 3.62 25.14 -10.11
CA LYS A 50 2.63 24.07 -10.39
C LYS A 50 2.04 23.49 -9.11
N HIS A 51 2.87 23.31 -8.09
CA HIS A 51 2.42 22.86 -6.77
C HIS A 51 1.44 23.84 -6.14
N ARG A 52 1.76 25.14 -6.18
CA ARG A 52 0.88 26.20 -5.67
C ARG A 52 -0.46 26.19 -6.40
N VAL A 53 -0.45 26.19 -7.74
CA VAL A 53 -1.67 26.16 -8.56
C VAL A 53 -2.51 24.91 -8.27
N TYR A 54 -1.86 23.74 -8.13
CA TYR A 54 -2.54 22.50 -7.76
C TYR A 54 -3.26 22.62 -6.40
N PHE A 55 -2.57 23.11 -5.37
CA PHE A 55 -3.17 23.27 -4.05
C PHE A 55 -4.26 24.35 -4.00
N ASP A 56 -4.13 25.42 -4.79
CA ASP A 56 -5.16 26.47 -4.89
C ASP A 56 -6.47 25.88 -5.48
N ILE A 57 -6.37 25.12 -6.56
CA ILE A 57 -7.52 24.42 -7.17
C ILE A 57 -8.09 23.37 -6.20
N PHE A 58 -7.23 22.61 -5.52
CA PHE A 58 -7.66 21.59 -4.56
C PHE A 58 -8.45 22.20 -3.39
N ARG A 59 -7.97 23.32 -2.84
CA ARG A 59 -8.69 24.06 -1.79
C ARG A 59 -10.03 24.59 -2.28
N GLN A 60 -10.09 25.10 -3.51
CA GLN A 60 -11.34 25.54 -4.12
C GLN A 60 -12.35 24.39 -4.20
N LYS A 61 -11.91 23.19 -4.61
CA LYS A 61 -12.77 22.01 -4.70
C LYS A 61 -13.24 21.48 -3.35
N ILE A 62 -12.38 21.49 -2.33
CA ILE A 62 -12.78 21.18 -0.95
C ILE A 62 -13.91 22.10 -0.49
N ALA A 63 -13.77 23.40 -0.75
CA ALA A 63 -14.79 24.38 -0.39
C ALA A 63 -16.08 24.22 -1.21
N GLU A 64 -15.98 23.98 -2.51
CA GLU A 64 -17.13 23.78 -3.42
C GLU A 64 -17.99 22.58 -3.00
N TYR A 65 -17.36 21.47 -2.60
CA TYR A 65 -18.06 20.26 -2.19
C TYR A 65 -18.31 20.16 -0.68
N GLY A 66 -17.90 21.16 0.11
CA GLY A 66 -18.06 21.15 1.56
C GLY A 66 -17.36 19.96 2.24
N ILE A 67 -16.21 19.54 1.74
CA ILE A 67 -15.50 18.37 2.25
C ILE A 67 -14.91 18.72 3.62
N GLU A 68 -15.42 18.09 4.67
CA GLU A 68 -14.88 18.28 6.01
C GLU A 68 -13.50 17.60 6.16
N PRO A 69 -12.58 18.17 6.95
CA PRO A 69 -11.27 17.58 7.21
C PRO A 69 -11.34 16.14 7.74
N ALA A 70 -12.39 15.80 8.50
CA ALA A 70 -12.62 14.45 9.01
C ALA A 70 -12.83 13.39 7.91
N HIS A 71 -13.21 13.80 6.71
CA HIS A 71 -13.39 12.94 5.53
C HIS A 71 -12.20 12.97 4.56
N THR A 72 -11.11 13.67 4.92
CA THR A 72 -9.89 13.72 4.12
C THR A 72 -8.88 12.72 4.68
N TYR A 73 -8.60 11.67 3.92
CA TYR A 73 -7.68 10.61 4.33
C TYR A 73 -6.33 10.80 3.64
N ASN A 74 -5.24 10.71 4.41
CA ASN A 74 -3.90 10.67 3.83
C ASN A 74 -3.74 9.38 3.01
N MET A 75 -3.47 9.53 1.72
CA MET A 75 -3.33 8.44 0.75
C MET A 75 -1.91 7.84 0.74
N ASP A 76 -0.98 8.37 1.55
CA ASP A 76 0.35 7.76 1.68
C ASP A 76 0.28 6.36 2.31
N GLU A 77 1.42 5.65 2.33
CA GLU A 77 1.65 4.22 2.64
C GLU A 77 0.55 3.50 3.45
N LYS A 78 -0.05 4.13 4.45
CA LYS A 78 -1.17 3.60 5.23
C LYS A 78 -2.41 3.23 4.42
N VAL A 79 -2.87 4.05 3.47
CA VAL A 79 -4.05 3.70 2.65
C VAL A 79 -3.75 2.54 1.70
N PHE A 80 -2.53 2.50 1.18
CA PHE A 80 -2.05 1.38 0.36
C PHE A 80 -1.99 0.09 1.19
N THR A 81 -1.41 0.15 2.40
CA THR A 81 -1.38 -0.97 3.34
C THR A 81 -2.79 -1.42 3.72
N VAL A 82 -3.71 -0.49 4.02
CA VAL A 82 -5.12 -0.82 4.32
C VAL A 82 -5.78 -1.51 3.13
N ARG A 83 -5.58 -1.01 1.90
CA ARG A 83 -6.13 -1.63 0.68
C ARG A 83 -5.59 -3.04 0.45
N VAL A 84 -4.28 -3.25 0.64
CA VAL A 84 -3.65 -4.57 0.50
C VAL A 84 -4.14 -5.53 1.57
N LEU A 85 -4.23 -5.08 2.84
CA LEU A 85 -4.70 -5.90 3.94
C LEU A 85 -6.18 -6.27 3.77
N LEU A 86 -7.04 -5.31 3.41
CA LEU A 86 -8.48 -5.54 3.20
C LEU A 86 -8.74 -6.56 2.08
N ASN A 87 -8.01 -6.47 0.97
CA ASN A 87 -8.13 -7.43 -0.13
C ASN A 87 -7.76 -8.85 0.31
N ARG A 88 -6.68 -9.03 1.08
CA ARG A 88 -6.31 -10.33 1.66
C ARG A 88 -7.37 -10.86 2.61
N THR A 89 -7.95 -10.02 3.45
CA THR A 89 -9.01 -10.44 4.38
C THR A 89 -10.26 -10.90 3.63
N LEU A 90 -10.65 -10.20 2.56
CA LEU A 90 -11.78 -10.59 1.71
C LEU A 90 -11.53 -11.91 0.98
N GLU A 91 -10.32 -12.13 0.46
CA GLU A 91 -9.93 -13.41 -0.15
C GLU A 91 -10.02 -14.59 0.84
N LEU A 92 -9.59 -14.38 2.09
CA LEU A 92 -9.67 -15.40 3.14
C LEU A 92 -11.13 -15.70 3.53
N LEU A 93 -11.97 -14.67 3.66
CA LEU A 93 -13.40 -14.85 3.95
C LEU A 93 -14.12 -15.57 2.81
N GLN A 94 -13.77 -15.28 1.56
CA GLN A 94 -14.33 -15.96 0.40
C GLN A 94 -13.92 -17.44 0.38
N ARG A 95 -12.66 -17.75 0.71
CA ARG A 95 -12.19 -19.13 0.84
C ARG A 95 -12.93 -19.88 1.94
N GLU A 96 -13.05 -19.30 3.13
CA GLU A 96 -13.80 -19.89 4.25
C GLU A 96 -15.26 -20.19 3.87
N GLN A 97 -15.95 -19.27 3.20
CA GLN A 97 -17.31 -19.49 2.72
C GLN A 97 -17.39 -20.65 1.70
N ASN A 98 -16.43 -20.72 0.77
CA ASN A 98 -16.35 -21.81 -0.20
C ASN A 98 -16.06 -23.16 0.46
N TYR A 99 -15.17 -23.22 1.45
CA TYR A 99 -14.91 -24.44 2.21
C TYR A 99 -16.16 -24.92 2.97
N ARG A 100 -16.88 -24.00 3.61
CA ARG A 100 -18.12 -24.31 4.34
C ARG A 100 -19.25 -24.78 3.42
N SER A 101 -19.38 -24.20 2.23
CA SER A 101 -20.41 -24.62 1.26
C SER A 101 -20.13 -25.99 0.67
N LEU A 102 -18.87 -26.30 0.36
CA LEU A 102 -18.43 -27.63 -0.11
C LEU A 102 -18.67 -28.71 0.94
N HIS A 103 -18.32 -28.47 2.20
CA HIS A 103 -18.58 -29.41 3.29
C HIS A 103 -20.07 -29.61 3.59
N ALA A 104 -20.88 -28.54 3.55
CA ALA A 104 -22.32 -28.65 3.69
C ALA A 104 -22.95 -29.47 2.55
N THR A 105 -22.44 -29.34 1.33
CA THR A 105 -22.92 -30.09 0.16
C THR A 105 -22.53 -31.57 0.24
N ALA A 106 -21.32 -31.89 0.73
CA ALA A 106 -20.86 -33.27 0.93
C ALA A 106 -21.65 -34.03 2.01
N LEU A 107 -22.21 -33.34 3.01
CA LEU A 107 -23.07 -33.90 4.05
C LEU A 107 -24.50 -34.24 3.59
N ILE A 108 -24.95 -33.64 2.48
CA ILE A 108 -26.31 -33.81 1.93
C ILE A 108 -26.29 -34.75 0.70
N ALA A 109 -25.12 -35.08 0.18
CA ALA A 109 -24.98 -35.99 -0.96
C ALA A 109 -25.48 -37.40 -0.61
N PRO A 110 -26.42 -37.99 -1.38
CA PRO A 110 -26.91 -39.34 -1.10
C PRO A 110 -25.78 -40.37 -1.26
N PRO A 111 -25.76 -41.43 -0.44
CA PRO A 111 -24.74 -42.47 -0.54
C PRO A 111 -24.80 -43.11 -1.93
N ALA A 112 -23.64 -43.25 -2.57
CA ALA A 112 -23.53 -43.84 -3.90
C ALA A 112 -24.18 -45.23 -3.89
N ALA A 113 -25.26 -45.37 -4.67
CA ALA A 113 -25.98 -46.62 -4.82
C ALA A 113 -25.01 -47.69 -5.33
N SER A 114 -24.82 -48.74 -4.51
CA SER A 114 -24.09 -49.97 -4.85
C SER A 114 -25.03 -51.02 -5.39
#